data_AF-A0A3L5TUL9-F1
#
_entry.id   AF-A0A3L5TUL9-F1
#
_cell.length_a   1.000
_cell.length_b   1.000
_cell.length_c   1.000
_cell.angle_alpha   90.00
_cell.angle_beta   90.00
_cell.angle_gamma   90.00
#
_symmetry.space_group_name_H-M   'P 1'
#
loop_
_entity.id
_entity.type
_entity.pdbx_description
1 polymer ?
#
loop_
_entity_poly.entity_id
_entity_poly.type
_entity_poly.pdbx_seq_one_letter_code
_entity_poly.pdbx_strand_id
1 'polypeptide(L)'
;MVMFKSVQLELQEQYEAVFEALLELFTVPETSIPKNNFCKYISDQEHQTVPRNQNMYKVEFQRLETLRPVYPQSAYTAATSKENIHKNSTKKIFP
;
A
#
# COMPACT_ATOMS: atom_id res chain seq x y z
N MET A 1 25.26 -19.99 10.65
CA MET A 1 24.43 -20.93 9.89
C MET A 1 22.99 -20.68 10.29
N VAL A 2 22.26 -19.89 9.50
CA VAL A 2 20.84 -19.60 9.77
C VAL A 2 20.04 -20.73 9.13
N MET A 3 19.42 -21.56 9.95
CA MET A 3 18.51 -22.60 9.49
C MET A 3 17.21 -21.93 9.03
N PHE A 4 17.04 -21.75 7.73
CA PHE A 4 15.72 -21.47 7.17
C PHE A 4 14.88 -22.74 7.33
N LYS A 5 13.95 -22.75 8.27
CA LYS A 5 12.88 -23.74 8.27
C LYS A 5 12.13 -23.59 6.95
N SER A 6 12.00 -24.68 6.20
CA SER A 6 11.15 -24.75 5.02
C SER A 6 9.73 -24.36 5.45
N VAL A 7 9.18 -23.29 4.86
CA VAL A 7 7.77 -22.96 5.07
C VAL A 7 6.97 -24.01 4.30
N GLN A 8 6.35 -24.95 5.02
CA GLN A 8 5.38 -25.86 4.45
C GLN A 8 4.07 -25.09 4.25
N LEU A 9 3.78 -24.79 2.98
CA LEU A 9 2.52 -24.18 2.56
C LEU A 9 1.58 -25.35 2.21
N GLU A 10 0.55 -25.54 3.03
CA GLU A 10 -0.39 -26.67 2.93
C GLU A 10 -1.70 -26.24 2.25
N LEU A 11 -2.02 -24.94 2.29
CA LEU A 11 -3.22 -24.36 1.70
C LEU A 11 -2.85 -23.51 0.49
N GLN A 12 -3.67 -23.58 -0.57
CA GLN A 12 -3.51 -22.74 -1.76
C GLN A 12 -3.45 -21.24 -1.42
N GLU A 13 -4.31 -20.79 -0.49
CA GLU A 13 -4.36 -19.41 -0.02
C GLU A 13 -3.03 -18.93 0.57
N GLN A 14 -2.24 -19.83 1.18
CA GLN A 14 -0.93 -19.47 1.73
C GLN A 14 0.09 -19.23 0.60
N TYR A 15 0.02 -19.99 -0.49
CA TYR A 15 0.85 -19.73 -1.68
C TYR A 15 0.49 -18.40 -2.33
N GLU A 16 -0.80 -18.10 -2.46
CA GLU A 16 -1.29 -16.83 -3.00
C GLU A 16 -0.82 -15.66 -2.14
N ALA A 17 -0.98 -15.74 -0.82
CA ALA A 17 -0.52 -14.71 0.11
C ALA A 17 1.00 -14.48 0.04
N VAL A 18 1.80 -15.53 -0.10
CA VAL A 18 3.25 -15.40 -0.28
C VAL A 18 3.57 -14.68 -1.60
N PHE A 19 2.87 -15.02 -2.67
CA PHE A 19 3.07 -14.37 -3.96
C PHE A 19 2.69 -12.89 -3.91
N GLU A 20 1.56 -12.55 -3.30
CA GLU A 20 1.14 -11.17 -3.08
C GLU A 20 2.15 -10.38 -2.25
N ALA A 21 2.66 -10.97 -1.16
CA ALA A 21 3.68 -10.34 -0.31
C ALA A 21 5.00 -10.10 -1.07
N LEU A 22 5.43 -11.06 -1.90
CA LEU A 22 6.61 -10.88 -2.74
C LEU A 22 6.39 -9.80 -3.81
N LEU A 23 5.21 -9.79 -4.43
CA LEU A 23 4.85 -8.77 -5.41
C LEU A 23 4.90 -7.37 -4.77
N GLU A 24 4.35 -7.21 -3.56
CA GLU A 24 4.44 -5.96 -2.81
C GLU A 24 5.90 -5.59 -2.53
N LEU A 25 6.71 -6.52 -2.00
CA LEU A 25 8.12 -6.29 -1.68
C LEU A 25 8.95 -5.82 -2.89
N PHE A 26 8.68 -6.35 -4.08
CA PHE A 26 9.40 -5.96 -5.30
C PHE A 26 8.84 -4.70 -5.97
N THR A 27 7.61 -4.31 -5.66
CA THR A 27 6.94 -3.15 -6.28
C THR A 27 7.05 -1.90 -5.40
N VAL A 28 7.05 -2.05 -4.08
CA VAL A 28 7.09 -0.96 -3.10
C VAL A 28 8.50 -0.87 -2.52
N PRO A 29 9.22 0.24 -2.72
CA PRO A 29 10.54 0.40 -2.10
C PRO A 29 10.40 0.54 -0.59
N GLU A 30 11.47 0.21 0.14
CA GLU A 30 11.57 0.44 1.57
C GLU A 30 11.43 1.95 1.87
N THR A 31 10.35 2.33 2.55
CA THR A 31 10.02 3.72 2.90
C THR A 31 10.16 4.01 4.39
N SER A 32 10.60 3.04 5.22
CA SER A 32 10.80 3.30 6.64
C SER A 32 11.96 4.26 6.87
N ILE A 33 11.71 5.28 7.69
CA ILE A 33 12.70 6.28 8.06
C ILE A 33 12.95 6.14 9.56
N PRO A 34 14.13 5.66 9.98
CA PRO A 34 14.49 5.64 11.39
C PRO A 34 14.42 7.06 11.98
N LYS A 35 13.90 7.19 13.21
CA LYS A 35 13.71 8.49 13.87
C LYS A 35 14.96 9.39 13.84
N ASN A 36 16.13 8.81 14.06
CA ASN A 36 17.41 9.52 14.07
C ASN A 36 17.77 10.10 12.69
N ASN A 37 17.21 9.56 11.61
CA ASN A 37 17.47 9.97 10.24
C ASN A 37 16.39 10.89 9.68
N PHE A 38 15.29 11.13 10.40
CA PHE A 38 14.13 11.85 9.87
C PHE A 38 14.47 13.26 9.39
N CYS A 39 15.13 14.08 10.23
CA CYS A 39 15.48 15.45 9.84
C CYS A 39 16.43 15.49 8.64
N LYS A 40 17.38 14.54 8.58
CA LYS A 40 18.28 14.40 7.44
C LYS A 40 17.52 14.01 6.18
N TYR A 41 16.60 13.05 6.28
CA TYR A 41 15.76 12.61 5.17
C TYR A 41 14.98 13.79 4.57
N ILE A 42 14.29 14.58 5.39
CA ILE A 42 13.53 15.75 4.91
C ILE A 42 14.45 16.75 4.20
N SER A 43 15.63 17.04 4.77
CA SER A 43 16.59 17.95 4.15
C SER A 43 17.13 17.40 2.82
N ASP A 44 17.52 16.11 2.77
CA ASP A 44 18.03 15.48 1.56
C ASP A 44 16.98 15.53 0.43
N GLN A 45 15.71 15.38 0.76
CA GLN A 45 14.58 15.44 -0.19
C GLN A 45 14.38 16.84 -0.80
N GLU A 46 14.65 17.90 -0.04
CA GLU A 46 14.61 19.29 -0.54
C GLU A 46 15.72 19.58 -1.57
N HIS A 47 16.83 18.84 -1.50
CA HIS A 47 18.02 19.04 -2.34
C HIS A 47 18.14 18.01 -3.47
N GLN A 48 17.27 17.01 -3.54
CA GLN A 48 17.26 16.04 -4.65
C GLN A 48 16.80 16.70 -5.96
N THR A 49 17.58 16.53 -7.03
CA THR A 49 17.22 16.96 -8.37
C THR A 49 16.16 16.04 -8.98
N VAL A 50 14.91 16.34 -8.70
CA VAL A 50 13.76 15.81 -9.44
C VAL A 50 13.44 16.73 -10.63
N PRO A 51 12.78 16.24 -11.70
CA PRO A 51 12.28 17.10 -12.76
C PRO A 51 11.47 18.26 -12.18
N ARG A 52 11.60 19.46 -12.77
CA ARG A 52 11.09 20.75 -12.22
C ARG A 52 9.58 20.77 -11.91
N ASN A 53 8.82 19.79 -12.38
CA ASN A 53 7.38 19.61 -12.18
C ASN A 53 7.02 18.55 -11.11
N GLN A 54 8.00 17.98 -10.43
CA GLN A 54 7.83 16.93 -9.42
C GLN A 54 8.56 17.30 -8.12
N ASN A 55 8.03 16.81 -7.01
CA ASN A 55 8.76 16.68 -5.76
C ASN A 55 8.64 15.22 -5.31
N MET A 56 9.60 14.73 -4.55
CA MET A 56 9.62 13.32 -4.15
C MET A 56 8.38 12.90 -3.36
N TYR A 57 7.84 13.77 -2.50
CA TYR A 57 6.59 13.53 -1.77
C TYR A 57 5.40 13.28 -2.70
N LYS A 58 5.31 14.00 -3.82
CA LYS A 58 4.25 13.79 -4.83
C LYS A 58 4.43 12.48 -5.56
N VAL A 59 5.67 12.06 -5.84
CA VAL A 59 5.95 10.75 -6.45
C VAL A 59 5.55 9.62 -5.49
N GLU A 60 5.90 9.74 -4.21
CA GLU A 60 5.48 8.78 -3.18
C GLU A 60 3.95 8.72 -3.04
N PHE A 61 3.29 9.88 -3.00
CA PHE A 61 1.83 9.96 -2.93
C PHE A 61 1.15 9.33 -4.16
N GLN A 62 1.65 9.62 -5.37
CA GLN A 62 1.13 9.01 -6.60
C GLN A 62 1.29 7.50 -6.61
N ARG A 63 2.39 6.98 -6.04
CA ARG A 63 2.58 5.54 -5.91
C ARG A 63 1.48 4.91 -5.05
N LEU A 64 1.07 5.54 -3.93
CA LEU A 64 -0.04 5.05 -3.11
C LEU A 64 -1.37 4.97 -3.88
N GLU A 65 -1.61 5.88 -4.82
CA GLU A 65 -2.79 5.83 -5.68
C GLU A 65 -2.74 4.64 -6.64
N THR A 66 -1.56 4.36 -7.23
CA THR A 66 -1.37 3.24 -8.16
C THR A 66 -1.41 1.87 -7.49
N LEU A 67 -1.01 1.79 -6.22
CA LEU A 67 -1.00 0.54 -5.44
C LEU A 67 -2.35 0.24 -4.80
N ARG A 68 -3.33 1.14 -4.90
CA ARG A 68 -4.64 0.97 -4.25
C ARG A 68 -5.34 -0.27 -4.81
N PRO A 69 -5.65 -1.28 -3.98
CA PRO A 69 -6.43 -2.42 -4.43
C PRO A 69 -7.82 -1.96 -4.88
N VAL A 70 -8.27 -2.47 -6.02
CA VAL A 70 -9.57 -2.13 -6.60
C VAL A 70 -10.57 -3.19 -6.20
N TYR A 71 -11.42 -2.85 -5.23
CA TYR A 71 -12.52 -3.71 -4.83
C TYR A 71 -13.81 -3.31 -5.54
N PRO A 72 -14.58 -4.28 -6.07
CA PRO A 72 -15.90 -3.99 -6.60
C PRO A 72 -16.82 -3.55 -5.46
N GLN A 73 -17.81 -2.72 -5.76
CA GLN A 73 -18.80 -2.26 -4.79
C GLN A 73 -19.52 -3.44 -4.10
N SER A 74 -19.68 -4.58 -4.79
CA SER A 74 -20.25 -5.82 -4.26
C SER A 74 -19.44 -6.46 -3.11
N ALA A 75 -18.16 -6.13 -2.96
CA ALA A 75 -17.35 -6.58 -1.81
C ALA A 75 -17.83 -5.94 -0.50
N TYR A 76 -18.50 -4.79 -0.56
CA TYR A 76 -18.97 -4.01 0.58
C TYR A 76 -20.45 -4.26 0.86
N THR A 77 -20.82 -5.52 1.09
CA THR A 77 -22.23 -5.98 1.18
C THR A 77 -23.05 -5.20 2.22
N ALA A 78 -22.48 -4.94 3.41
CA ALA A 78 -23.17 -4.20 4.46
C ALA A 78 -23.40 -2.73 4.09
N ALA A 79 -22.42 -2.08 3.46
CA ALA A 79 -22.51 -0.66 3.10
C ALA A 79 -23.40 -0.40 1.86
N THR A 80 -23.62 -1.44 1.05
CA THR A 80 -24.41 -1.40 -0.19
C THR A 80 -25.83 -1.92 -0.02
N SER A 81 -26.19 -2.42 1.17
CA SER A 81 -27.54 -2.89 1.47
C SER A 81 -28.56 -1.76 1.36
N LYS A 82 -29.82 -2.10 1.02
CA LYS A 82 -30.90 -1.11 0.86
C LYS A 82 -31.13 -0.29 2.14
N GLU A 83 -30.94 -0.93 3.28
CA GLU A 83 -31.12 -0.36 4.62
C GLU A 83 -29.96 0.57 5.04
N ASN A 84 -28.81 0.48 4.38
CA ASN A 84 -27.59 1.18 4.79
C ASN A 84 -27.07 2.18 3.75
N ILE A 85 -27.43 2.04 2.47
CA ILE A 85 -26.88 2.88 1.40
C ILE A 85 -27.10 4.39 1.61
N HIS A 86 -28.20 4.78 2.27
CA HIS A 86 -28.53 6.16 2.58
C HIS A 86 -27.74 6.72 3.78
N LYS A 87 -27.09 5.85 4.57
CA LYS A 87 -26.25 6.24 5.71
C LYS A 87 -24.84 6.62 5.27
N ASN A 88 -24.47 6.33 4.02
CA ASN A 88 -23.18 6.71 3.44
C ASN A 88 -23.20 8.20 3.08
N SER A 89 -22.36 9.00 3.74
CA SER A 89 -22.18 10.43 3.41
C SER A 89 -21.68 10.63 1.96
N THR A 90 -20.83 9.73 1.47
CA THR A 90 -20.31 9.75 0.09
C THR A 90 -20.59 8.43 -0.61
N LYS A 91 -21.20 8.47 -1.79
CA LYS A 91 -21.60 7.27 -2.57
C LYS A 91 -20.44 6.48 -3.20
N LYS A 92 -19.20 6.95 -3.03
CA LYS A 92 -17.97 6.35 -3.57
C LYS A 92 -17.00 5.87 -2.49
N ILE A 93 -17.35 6.02 -1.22
CA ILE A 93 -16.49 5.66 -0.09
C ILE A 93 -17.23 4.60 0.72
N PHE A 94 -16.67 3.40 0.74
CA PHE A 94 -17.18 2.23 1.45
C PHE A 94 -16.07 1.70 2.40
N PRO A 95 -16.44 1.12 3.56
CA PRO A 95 -15.50 0.68 4.59
C PRO A 95 -14.74 -0.58 4.19
#